data_AF-A0A9P7GHB7-F1
#
_entry.id   AF-A0A9P7GHB7-F1
#
_cell.length_a   1.000
_cell.length_b   1.000
_cell.length_c   1.000
_cell.angle_alpha   90.00
_cell.angle_beta   90.00
_cell.angle_gamma   90.00
#
_symmetry.space_group_name_H-M   'P 1'
#
loop_
_entity.id
_entity.type
_entity.pdbx_description
1 polymer ?
#
loop_
_entity_poly.entity_id
_entity_poly.type
_entity_poly.pdbx_seq_one_letter_code
_entity_poly.pdbx_strand_id
1 'polypeptide(L)'
;MSDVEIHSSCSKFDIDILEQASYILWSVWKSLHPQYSSLQACISALSEDTNLYQTLKRAHGQRKYDVVRQWVATPLRTARPEALLCTDSAARQTVDKFLDNLRPSMMSLVSGQITLPYWTPDRNAIDEPVALHLESLRIPCLHGKPNVLLHDLGGFRREKTLAARLNNIFMANHHTYVLILCYSSPYLYRLDCSFLVNTSGSGKTRLLLEGLCGHWGFYFTSLVDSSLLGSTDVQNSIRSYVPDSPNFRHALPPTDSPQHQPALKTNRDSATRVFSRVFLARLFVFDLFIQMMRDVWSRERDKFREALYKQRWLLLQLQPSILCVQDWDIFDDLLGKLGSASEIYVNRTTKALLIQIRKTLAEISLVQDAGNAAQIPFFCVLDEAQYAATQHCGAFRSNNGHAQRPILREIVRAWEGQASGHGVFMVVAGTGISKDVVDQAMASAIMKESKYRWCSGTGAFD
;
A
#
# COMPACT_ATOMS: atom_id res chain seq x y z
N MET A 1 7.83 -27.90 26.94
CA MET A 1 8.10 -28.94 25.92
C MET A 1 9.61 -29.11 25.80
N SER A 2 10.07 -30.35 25.72
CA SER A 2 11.48 -30.68 25.46
C SER A 2 11.87 -30.35 24.01
N ASP A 3 13.17 -30.28 23.71
CA ASP A 3 13.66 -30.04 22.35
C ASP A 3 13.21 -31.11 21.35
N VAL A 4 13.14 -32.36 21.81
CA VAL A 4 12.69 -33.51 21.01
C VAL A 4 11.22 -33.36 20.64
N GLU A 5 10.37 -32.98 21.59
CA GLU A 5 8.94 -32.76 21.35
C GLU A 5 8.69 -31.61 20.38
N ILE A 6 9.40 -30.49 20.54
CA ILE A 6 9.30 -29.32 19.67
C ILE A 6 9.74 -29.69 18.25
N HIS A 7 10.90 -30.33 18.10
CA HIS A 7 11.37 -30.72 16.77
C HIS A 7 10.43 -31.74 16.10
N SER A 8 9.93 -32.72 16.85
CA SER A 8 8.99 -33.71 16.32
C SER A 8 7.67 -33.09 15.85
N SER A 9 7.13 -32.11 16.59
CA SER A 9 5.88 -31.46 16.22
C SER A 9 6.05 -30.44 15.08
N CYS A 10 7.25 -29.92 14.91
CA CYS A 10 7.57 -28.87 13.96
C CYS A 10 8.38 -29.29 12.73
N SER A 11 8.78 -30.56 12.60
CA SER A 11 9.61 -31.06 11.48
C SER A 11 8.97 -30.87 10.10
N LYS A 12 7.65 -30.70 10.06
CA LYS A 12 6.87 -30.41 8.84
C LYS A 12 6.95 -28.96 8.37
N PHE A 13 7.49 -28.06 9.19
CA PHE A 13 7.57 -26.64 8.88
C PHE A 13 8.93 -26.29 8.28
N ASP A 14 8.91 -25.60 7.15
CA ASP A 14 10.09 -25.05 6.51
C ASP A 14 10.57 -23.81 7.29
N ILE A 15 11.69 -23.96 7.98
CA ILE A 15 12.29 -22.90 8.80
C ILE A 15 12.77 -21.70 7.96
N ASP A 16 12.93 -21.86 6.64
CA ASP A 16 13.31 -20.78 5.74
C ASP A 16 12.14 -19.89 5.32
N ILE A 17 10.90 -20.30 5.60
CA ILE A 17 9.68 -19.52 5.39
C ILE A 17 9.27 -18.85 6.72
N LEU A 18 9.18 -17.51 6.74
CA LEU A 18 8.98 -16.71 7.97
C LEU A 18 7.73 -17.13 8.75
N GLU A 19 6.62 -17.36 8.04
CA GLU A 19 5.33 -17.75 8.61
C GLU A 19 5.42 -19.13 9.24
N GLN A 20 6.11 -20.07 8.59
CA GLN A 20 6.30 -21.43 9.10
C GLN A 20 7.28 -21.46 10.28
N ALA A 21 8.34 -20.65 10.22
CA ALA A 21 9.26 -20.43 11.33
C ALA A 21 8.56 -19.87 12.57
N SER A 22 7.52 -19.06 12.41
CA SER A 22 6.73 -18.53 13.53
C SER A 22 6.03 -19.62 14.34
N TYR A 23 5.64 -20.75 13.73
CA TYR A 23 5.08 -21.89 14.45
C TYR A 23 6.13 -22.58 15.33
N ILE A 24 7.37 -22.62 14.86
CA ILE A 24 8.51 -23.16 15.61
C ILE A 24 8.76 -22.25 16.81
N LEU A 25 8.87 -20.93 16.59
CA LEU A 25 9.05 -19.95 17.66
C LEU A 25 7.91 -19.99 18.67
N TRP A 26 6.66 -20.03 18.21
CA TRP A 26 5.48 -20.14 19.06
C TRP A 26 5.51 -21.40 19.91
N SER A 27 5.93 -22.54 19.34
CA SER A 27 6.06 -23.79 20.09
C SER A 27 7.13 -23.73 21.19
N VAL A 28 8.20 -22.94 20.96
CA VAL A 28 9.25 -22.68 21.95
C VAL A 28 8.78 -21.70 23.04
N TRP A 29 8.05 -20.63 22.66
CA TRP A 29 7.78 -19.49 23.53
C TRP A 29 6.40 -19.42 24.16
N LYS A 30 5.39 -20.13 23.64
CA LYS A 30 3.98 -20.00 24.11
C LYS A 30 3.78 -20.21 25.60
N SER A 31 4.63 -21.02 26.25
CA SER A 31 4.58 -21.26 27.70
C SER A 31 5.54 -20.39 28.52
N LEU A 32 6.49 -19.70 27.87
CA LEU A 32 7.56 -18.95 28.51
C LEU A 32 7.35 -17.43 28.44
N HIS A 33 6.70 -16.95 27.39
CA HIS A 33 6.51 -15.53 27.12
C HIS A 33 5.05 -15.25 26.71
N PRO A 34 4.19 -14.85 27.67
CA PRO A 34 2.76 -14.62 27.41
C PRO A 34 2.47 -13.63 26.27
N GLN A 35 3.36 -12.65 26.05
CA GLN A 35 3.25 -11.67 24.96
C GLN A 35 3.42 -12.28 23.55
N TYR A 36 4.02 -13.47 23.44
CA TYR A 36 4.19 -14.21 22.18
C TYR A 36 3.25 -15.43 22.10
N SER A 37 2.13 -15.39 22.82
CA SER A 37 1.11 -16.44 22.82
C SER A 37 0.35 -16.60 21.50
N SER A 38 0.48 -15.65 20.56
CA SER A 38 -0.10 -15.72 19.22
C SER A 38 0.98 -15.90 18.14
N LEU A 39 0.60 -16.54 17.03
CA LEU A 39 1.46 -16.68 15.85
C LEU A 39 1.85 -15.32 15.27
N GLN A 40 0.92 -14.36 15.23
CA GLN A 40 1.18 -13.02 14.70
C GLN A 40 2.26 -12.28 15.50
N ALA A 41 2.27 -12.45 16.83
CA ALA A 41 3.31 -11.90 17.68
C ALA A 41 4.68 -12.57 17.39
N CYS A 42 4.70 -13.87 17.12
CA CYS A 42 5.91 -14.59 16.72
C CYS A 42 6.41 -14.19 15.32
N ILE A 43 5.52 -14.01 14.34
CA ILE A 43 5.85 -13.48 13.00
C ILE A 43 6.47 -12.09 13.15
N SER A 44 5.86 -11.23 13.96
CA SER A 44 6.37 -9.89 14.21
C SER A 44 7.76 -9.93 14.84
N ALA A 45 7.96 -10.74 15.88
CA ALA A 45 9.26 -10.91 16.53
C ALA A 45 10.35 -11.40 15.56
N LEU A 46 10.06 -12.38 14.71
CA LEU A 46 11.00 -12.87 13.70
C LEU A 46 11.27 -11.86 12.58
N SER A 47 10.27 -11.06 12.22
CA SER A 47 10.42 -10.00 11.22
C SER A 47 11.25 -8.82 11.75
N GLU A 48 11.16 -8.53 13.05
CA GLU A 48 11.82 -7.40 13.71
C GLU A 48 13.24 -7.73 14.17
N ASP A 49 13.51 -8.98 14.55
CA ASP A 49 14.83 -9.44 15.02
C ASP A 49 15.39 -10.52 14.07
N THR A 50 16.18 -10.07 13.09
CA THR A 50 16.85 -10.98 12.14
C THR A 50 17.81 -11.95 12.87
N ASN A 51 18.42 -11.53 13.99
CA ASN A 51 19.32 -12.40 14.73
C ASN A 51 18.55 -13.50 15.45
N LEU A 52 17.38 -13.19 16.01
CA LEU A 52 16.45 -14.20 16.52
C LEU A 52 16.10 -15.19 15.43
N TYR A 53 15.75 -14.71 14.23
CA TYR A 53 15.35 -15.61 13.15
C TYR A 53 16.51 -16.52 12.70
N GLN A 54 17.72 -15.98 12.55
CA GLN A 54 18.90 -16.79 12.23
C GLN A 54 19.27 -17.77 13.36
N THR A 55 19.08 -17.36 14.61
CA THR A 55 19.30 -18.22 15.77
C THR A 55 18.28 -19.34 15.81
N LEU A 56 17.01 -19.06 15.51
CA LEU A 56 15.95 -20.06 15.39
C LEU A 56 16.26 -21.05 14.26
N LYS A 57 16.74 -20.58 13.10
CA LYS A 57 17.20 -21.45 12.00
C LYS A 57 18.26 -22.43 12.45
N ARG A 58 19.30 -21.93 13.12
CA ARG A 58 20.40 -22.74 13.65
C ARG A 58 19.93 -23.72 14.72
N ALA A 59 19.14 -23.24 15.68
CA ALA A 59 18.57 -24.03 16.76
C ALA A 59 17.70 -25.19 16.24
N HIS A 60 16.86 -24.92 15.23
CA HIS A 60 16.01 -25.92 14.60
C HIS A 60 16.84 -26.99 13.87
N GLY A 61 17.86 -26.58 13.09
CA GLY A 61 18.77 -27.51 12.41
C GLY A 61 19.59 -28.37 13.38
N GLN A 62 19.96 -27.83 14.54
CA GLN A 62 20.71 -28.53 15.58
C GLN A 62 19.83 -29.30 16.57
N ARG A 63 18.51 -29.16 16.49
CA ARG A 63 17.53 -29.69 17.47
C ARG A 63 17.83 -29.24 18.90
N LYS A 64 18.30 -28.00 19.07
CA LYS A 64 18.69 -27.41 20.36
C LYS A 64 18.08 -26.02 20.49
N TYR A 65 17.04 -25.85 21.32
CA TYR A 65 16.27 -24.60 21.39
C TYR A 65 16.57 -23.74 22.62
N ASP A 66 17.51 -24.13 23.47
CA ASP A 66 17.83 -23.40 24.72
C ASP A 66 18.21 -21.94 24.46
N VAL A 67 19.00 -21.67 23.42
CA VAL A 67 19.39 -20.31 23.03
C VAL A 67 18.19 -19.46 22.62
N VAL A 68 17.16 -20.07 22.03
CA VAL A 68 15.91 -19.39 21.66
C VAL A 68 15.03 -19.19 22.89
N ARG A 69 14.93 -20.18 23.80
CA ARG A 69 14.17 -20.04 25.06
C ARG A 69 14.72 -18.92 25.93
N GLN A 70 16.03 -18.79 25.98
CA GLN A 70 16.75 -17.78 26.75
C GLN A 70 17.00 -16.50 25.95
N TRP A 71 16.40 -16.37 24.77
CA TRP A 71 16.53 -15.17 23.95
C TRP A 71 15.82 -14.02 24.65
N VAL A 72 16.54 -13.37 25.55
CA VAL A 72 16.22 -12.03 25.98
C VAL A 72 16.44 -11.18 24.75
N ALA A 73 15.37 -10.58 24.22
CA ALA A 73 15.45 -9.59 23.15
C ALA A 73 16.53 -8.59 23.57
N THR A 74 17.74 -8.80 23.05
CA THR A 74 18.87 -8.00 23.45
C THR A 74 18.60 -6.70 22.74
N PRO A 75 18.34 -5.58 23.43
CA PRO A 75 18.04 -4.33 22.76
C PRO A 75 19.19 -4.09 21.80
N LEU A 76 18.89 -4.12 20.49
CA LEU A 76 19.84 -4.11 19.37
C LEU A 76 21.13 -3.35 19.72
N ARG A 77 22.18 -4.08 20.10
CA ARG A 77 23.45 -3.50 20.58
C ARG A 77 24.40 -3.17 19.42
N THR A 78 23.86 -2.94 18.23
CA THR A 78 24.60 -2.61 17.00
C THR A 78 24.07 -1.33 16.33
N ALA A 79 23.75 -0.34 17.14
CA ALA A 79 23.80 1.12 16.89
C ALA A 79 23.36 1.75 18.22
N ARG A 80 23.94 2.88 18.65
CA ARG A 80 23.50 3.54 19.91
C ARG A 80 21.97 3.72 19.88
N PRO A 81 21.19 3.01 20.72
CA PRO A 81 19.73 3.08 20.69
C PRO A 81 19.22 4.52 20.85
N GLU A 82 19.96 5.33 21.60
CA GLU A 82 19.69 6.74 21.82
C GLU A 82 19.67 7.57 20.53
N ALA A 83 20.56 7.28 19.55
CA ALA A 83 20.62 8.03 18.30
C ALA A 83 19.41 7.74 17.41
N LEU A 84 19.00 6.46 17.30
CA LEU A 84 17.81 6.05 16.54
C LEU A 84 16.51 6.55 17.19
N LEU A 85 16.42 6.49 18.53
CA LEU A 85 15.29 7.04 19.27
C LEU A 85 15.19 8.57 19.07
N CYS A 86 16.33 9.27 19.02
CA CYS A 86 16.37 10.70 18.75
C CYS A 86 15.89 11.03 17.33
N THR A 87 16.35 10.29 16.30
CA THR A 87 15.90 10.52 14.91
C THR A 87 14.41 10.23 14.72
N ASP A 88 13.89 9.19 15.34
CA ASP A 88 12.46 8.84 15.25
C ASP A 88 11.58 9.84 16.00
N SER A 89 12.05 10.37 17.14
CA SER A 89 11.36 11.46 17.84
C SER A 89 11.33 12.73 17.00
N ALA A 90 12.43 13.08 16.33
CA ALA A 90 12.49 14.26 15.46
C ALA A 90 11.59 14.11 14.23
N ALA A 91 11.59 12.93 13.61
CA ALA A 91 10.67 12.61 12.52
C ALA A 91 9.22 12.74 12.97
N ARG A 92 8.86 12.16 14.13
CA ARG A 92 7.52 12.27 14.70
C ARG A 92 7.10 13.72 14.95
N GLN A 93 7.93 14.53 15.60
CA GLN A 93 7.63 15.96 15.84
C GLN A 93 7.42 16.72 14.52
N THR A 94 8.21 16.42 13.51
CA THR A 94 8.09 17.03 12.17
C THR A 94 6.78 16.65 11.50
N VAL A 95 6.39 15.37 11.58
CA VAL A 95 5.11 14.86 11.08
C VAL A 95 3.94 15.49 11.84
N ASP A 96 3.97 15.49 13.17
CA ASP A 96 2.89 16.04 14.01
C ASP A 96 2.66 17.52 13.67
N LYS A 97 3.73 18.33 13.59
CA LYS A 97 3.65 19.73 13.18
C LYS A 97 3.06 19.90 11.78
N PHE A 98 3.46 19.04 10.83
CA PHE A 98 2.93 19.07 9.47
C PHE A 98 1.43 18.76 9.44
N LEU A 99 0.99 17.72 10.15
CA LEU A 99 -0.42 17.33 10.22
C LEU A 99 -1.28 18.38 10.92
N ASP A 100 -0.75 19.03 11.97
CA ASP A 100 -1.46 20.11 12.65
C ASP A 100 -1.67 21.33 11.74
N ASN A 101 -0.70 21.65 10.89
CA ASN A 101 -0.85 22.70 9.88
C ASN A 101 -1.89 22.34 8.81
N LEU A 102 -2.00 21.06 8.43
CA LEU A 102 -3.00 20.60 7.45
C LEU A 102 -4.41 20.49 8.03
N ARG A 103 -4.55 20.38 9.35
CA ARG A 103 -5.82 20.09 10.03
C ARG A 103 -6.97 21.06 9.65
N PRO A 104 -6.78 22.40 9.58
CA PRO A 104 -7.85 23.32 9.20
C PRO A 104 -8.37 23.07 7.77
N SER A 105 -7.46 22.99 6.79
CA SER A 105 -7.83 22.70 5.39
C SER A 105 -8.47 21.32 5.25
N MET A 106 -7.96 20.31 5.98
CA MET A 106 -8.56 18.98 5.99
C MET A 106 -9.99 19.01 6.52
N MET A 107 -10.27 19.76 7.59
CA MET A 107 -11.62 19.96 8.12
C MET A 107 -12.53 20.64 7.07
N SER A 108 -12.03 21.65 6.36
CA SER A 108 -12.78 22.32 5.28
C SER A 108 -13.06 21.38 4.10
N LEU A 109 -12.14 20.51 3.70
CA LEU A 109 -12.39 19.46 2.70
C LEU A 109 -13.44 18.47 3.17
N VAL A 110 -13.28 17.94 4.38
CA VAL A 110 -14.18 16.94 4.95
C VAL A 110 -15.59 17.49 5.15
N SER A 111 -15.75 18.74 5.58
CA SER A 111 -17.07 19.38 5.70
C SER A 111 -17.70 19.72 4.34
N GLY A 112 -16.89 19.80 3.27
CA GLY A 112 -17.34 20.13 1.92
C GLY A 112 -17.26 21.59 1.56
N GLN A 113 -16.51 22.39 2.33
CA GLN A 113 -16.22 23.79 2.01
C GLN A 113 -15.19 23.90 0.88
N ILE A 114 -14.30 22.92 0.76
CA ILE A 114 -13.38 22.79 -0.37
C ILE A 114 -13.98 21.82 -1.39
N THR A 115 -14.25 22.32 -2.58
CA THR A 115 -14.73 21.54 -3.74
C THR A 115 -13.96 21.96 -4.99
N LEU A 116 -13.92 21.08 -6.00
CA LEU A 116 -13.44 21.51 -7.31
C LEU A 116 -14.38 22.56 -7.90
N PRO A 117 -13.86 23.62 -8.52
CA PRO A 117 -14.69 24.51 -9.32
C PRO A 117 -15.27 23.77 -10.52
N TYR A 118 -16.40 24.24 -11.04
CA TYR A 118 -16.93 23.74 -12.31
C TYR A 118 -16.33 24.53 -13.47
N TRP A 119 -16.18 23.85 -14.60
CA TRP A 119 -15.73 24.46 -15.83
C TRP A 119 -16.89 25.19 -16.49
N THR A 120 -16.64 26.42 -16.93
CA THR A 120 -17.60 27.24 -17.65
C THR A 120 -17.08 27.48 -19.08
N PRO A 121 -17.89 27.21 -20.12
CA PRO A 121 -17.51 27.48 -21.50
C PRO A 121 -17.33 28.99 -21.74
N ASP A 122 -16.48 29.35 -22.70
CA ASP A 122 -16.42 30.73 -23.19
C ASP A 122 -17.69 31.04 -23.99
N ARG A 123 -18.57 31.83 -23.38
CA ARG A 123 -19.87 32.22 -23.96
C ARG A 123 -19.73 33.09 -25.22
N ASN A 124 -18.56 33.69 -25.46
CA ASN A 124 -18.33 34.45 -26.69
C ASN A 124 -18.01 33.55 -27.88
N ALA A 125 -17.60 32.31 -27.62
CA ALA A 125 -17.14 31.36 -28.65
C ALA A 125 -18.21 30.31 -29.01
N ILE A 126 -19.30 30.22 -28.23
CA ILE A 126 -20.28 29.12 -28.31
C ILE A 126 -21.70 29.69 -28.17
N ASP A 127 -22.65 29.17 -28.95
CA ASP A 127 -24.07 29.54 -28.87
C ASP A 127 -24.65 29.33 -27.46
N GLU A 128 -25.52 30.25 -27.01
CA GLU A 128 -26.10 30.24 -25.65
C GLU A 128 -26.77 28.91 -25.27
N PRO A 129 -27.56 28.23 -26.13
CA PRO A 129 -28.15 26.94 -25.78
C PRO A 129 -27.10 25.85 -25.50
N VAL A 130 -25.98 25.87 -26.24
CA VAL A 130 -24.88 24.92 -26.06
C VAL A 130 -24.09 25.27 -24.80
N ALA A 131 -23.84 26.56 -24.54
CA ALA A 131 -23.20 27.01 -23.31
C ALA A 131 -23.99 26.59 -22.06
N LEU A 132 -25.31 26.82 -22.06
CA LEU A 132 -26.21 26.40 -20.97
C LEU A 132 -26.21 24.88 -20.78
N HIS A 133 -26.20 24.12 -21.88
CA HIS A 133 -26.11 22.66 -21.79
C HIS A 133 -24.79 22.23 -21.15
N LEU A 134 -23.65 22.77 -21.59
CA LEU A 134 -22.33 22.45 -21.04
C LEU A 134 -22.21 22.83 -19.55
N GLU A 135 -22.75 23.98 -19.14
CA GLU A 135 -22.82 24.37 -17.73
C GLU A 135 -23.68 23.41 -16.91
N SER A 136 -24.79 22.91 -17.48
CA SER A 136 -25.69 21.96 -16.81
C SER A 136 -25.02 20.61 -16.49
N LEU A 137 -23.98 20.23 -17.24
CA LEU A 137 -23.20 19.01 -16.98
C LEU A 137 -22.35 19.11 -15.71
N ARG A 138 -22.07 20.33 -15.21
CA ARG A 138 -21.24 20.54 -14.00
C ARG A 138 -19.90 19.81 -14.07
N ILE A 139 -19.22 19.89 -15.21
CA ILE A 139 -17.91 19.27 -15.43
C ILE A 139 -16.89 19.93 -14.49
N PRO A 140 -16.11 19.17 -13.71
CA PRO A 140 -15.05 19.75 -12.88
C PRO A 140 -14.00 20.51 -13.71
N CYS A 141 -13.52 21.63 -13.19
CA CYS A 141 -12.46 22.43 -13.78
C CYS A 141 -11.14 22.17 -13.05
N LEU A 142 -10.10 21.82 -13.80
CA LEU A 142 -8.73 21.74 -13.32
C LEU A 142 -7.84 22.60 -14.19
N HIS A 143 -7.06 23.50 -13.59
CA HIS A 143 -6.14 24.40 -14.29
C HIS A 143 -6.82 25.17 -15.45
N GLY A 144 -8.07 25.59 -15.25
CA GLY A 144 -8.86 26.31 -16.26
C GLY A 144 -9.45 25.44 -17.38
N LYS A 145 -9.30 24.12 -17.32
CA LYS A 145 -9.74 23.18 -18.35
C LYS A 145 -10.80 22.21 -17.82
N PRO A 146 -11.75 21.74 -18.66
CA PRO A 146 -12.73 20.74 -18.25
C PRO A 146 -12.04 19.40 -18.02
N ASN A 147 -12.37 18.73 -16.93
CA ASN A 147 -11.88 17.39 -16.63
C ASN A 147 -13.03 16.37 -16.68
N VAL A 148 -13.19 15.76 -17.85
CA VAL A 148 -14.22 14.74 -18.10
C VAL A 148 -13.96 13.46 -17.31
N LEU A 149 -12.71 13.16 -16.96
CA LEU A 149 -12.36 11.99 -16.14
C LEU A 149 -12.94 12.08 -14.72
N LEU A 150 -13.22 13.28 -14.20
CA LEU A 150 -13.85 13.50 -12.89
C LEU A 150 -15.34 13.82 -12.96
N HIS A 151 -15.92 13.96 -14.15
CA HIS A 151 -17.35 14.27 -14.33
C HIS A 151 -18.24 13.11 -13.83
N ASP A 152 -19.24 13.39 -12.99
CA ASP A 152 -20.13 12.38 -12.37
C ASP A 152 -19.39 11.22 -11.67
N LEU A 153 -18.24 11.51 -11.06
CA LEU A 153 -17.42 10.51 -10.38
C LEU A 153 -18.20 9.85 -9.22
N GLY A 154 -18.28 8.52 -9.23
CA GLY A 154 -19.09 7.72 -8.31
C GLY A 154 -20.41 7.23 -8.94
N GLY A 155 -20.73 7.67 -10.16
CA GLY A 155 -21.96 7.33 -10.88
C GLY A 155 -22.04 5.88 -11.35
N PHE A 156 -20.91 5.18 -11.55
CA PHE A 156 -20.88 3.83 -12.16
C PHE A 156 -21.65 2.78 -11.36
N ARG A 157 -21.87 3.01 -10.06
CA ARG A 157 -22.66 2.13 -9.19
C ARG A 157 -24.14 2.05 -9.59
N ARG A 158 -24.65 3.06 -10.31
CA ARG A 158 -26.05 3.10 -10.78
C ARG A 158 -26.28 2.19 -11.98
N GLU A 159 -25.22 1.86 -12.71
CA GLU A 159 -25.28 1.02 -13.89
C GLU A 159 -24.83 -0.41 -13.56
N LYS A 160 -25.71 -1.39 -13.80
CA LYS A 160 -25.49 -2.79 -13.40
C LYS A 160 -24.20 -3.38 -14.00
N THR A 161 -23.94 -3.12 -15.29
CA THR A 161 -22.77 -3.66 -16.01
C THR A 161 -21.47 -3.10 -15.46
N LEU A 162 -21.39 -1.78 -15.27
CA LEU A 162 -20.20 -1.13 -14.71
C LEU A 162 -19.99 -1.52 -13.24
N ALA A 163 -21.06 -1.58 -12.45
CA ALA A 163 -20.99 -2.05 -11.07
C ALA A 163 -20.44 -3.50 -10.98
N ALA A 164 -20.88 -4.40 -11.86
CA ALA A 164 -20.35 -5.77 -11.94
C ALA A 164 -18.85 -5.79 -12.31
N ARG A 165 -18.42 -4.92 -13.24
CA ARG A 165 -16.99 -4.76 -13.58
C ARG A 165 -16.18 -4.27 -12.37
N LEU A 166 -16.67 -3.28 -11.62
CA LEU A 166 -16.03 -2.78 -10.41
C LEU A 166 -15.92 -3.88 -9.34
N ASN A 167 -16.99 -4.61 -9.09
CA ASN A 167 -17.00 -5.72 -8.13
C ASN A 167 -16.04 -6.85 -8.53
N ASN A 168 -15.75 -7.01 -9.82
CA ASN A 168 -14.74 -7.97 -10.30
C ASN A 168 -13.30 -7.50 -10.07
N ILE A 169 -13.06 -6.19 -10.05
CA ILE A 169 -11.72 -5.61 -9.85
C ILE A 169 -11.42 -5.47 -8.35
N PHE A 170 -12.38 -4.93 -7.60
CA PHE A 170 -12.27 -4.61 -6.17
C PHE A 170 -12.89 -5.73 -5.31
N MET A 171 -12.27 -6.90 -5.34
CA MET A 171 -12.70 -8.03 -4.51
C MET A 171 -11.85 -8.14 -3.25
N ALA A 172 -12.47 -8.03 -2.09
CA ALA A 172 -11.85 -8.41 -0.83
C ALA A 172 -11.93 -9.93 -0.65
N ASN A 173 -10.85 -10.57 -0.19
CA ASN A 173 -10.81 -11.98 0.21
C ASN A 173 -11.23 -13.02 -0.86
N HIS A 174 -11.39 -12.65 -2.13
CA HIS A 174 -11.64 -13.63 -3.19
C HIS A 174 -10.33 -14.29 -3.60
N HIS A 175 -9.89 -15.18 -2.73
CA HIS A 175 -9.05 -16.29 -3.10
C HIS A 175 -9.79 -17.03 -4.23
N THR A 176 -9.12 -17.30 -5.34
CA THR A 176 -9.51 -18.48 -6.11
C THR A 176 -9.32 -19.65 -5.14
N TYR A 177 -10.41 -20.18 -4.59
CA TYR A 177 -10.44 -21.53 -4.04
C TYR A 177 -10.11 -22.49 -5.20
N VAL A 178 -8.83 -22.61 -5.55
CA VAL A 178 -8.33 -23.92 -5.93
C VAL A 178 -8.32 -24.65 -4.60
N LEU A 179 -9.34 -25.46 -4.43
CA LEU A 179 -9.47 -26.50 -3.43
C LEU A 179 -8.27 -27.46 -3.59
N ILE A 180 -7.07 -27.03 -3.20
CA ILE A 180 -6.05 -27.97 -2.80
C ILE A 180 -6.59 -28.51 -1.49
N LEU A 181 -7.10 -29.74 -1.55
CA LEU A 181 -7.44 -30.58 -0.40
C LEU A 181 -6.18 -30.88 0.42
N CYS A 182 -5.49 -29.87 0.92
CA CYS A 182 -4.58 -30.00 2.04
C CYS A 182 -5.39 -29.70 3.29
N TYR A 183 -6.05 -30.74 3.81
CA TYR A 183 -6.53 -30.81 5.18
C TYR A 183 -5.34 -30.48 6.10
N SER A 184 -5.15 -29.21 6.50
CA SER A 184 -4.41 -28.72 7.68
C SER A 184 -3.95 -27.25 7.52
N SER A 185 -4.84 -26.24 7.41
CA SER A 185 -4.64 -24.88 7.99
C SER A 185 -5.66 -23.86 7.43
N PRO A 186 -6.52 -23.25 8.27
CA PRO A 186 -7.47 -22.22 7.85
C PRO A 186 -7.00 -20.75 8.02
N TYR A 187 -5.71 -20.48 8.27
CA TYR A 187 -5.24 -19.11 8.58
C TYR A 187 -4.00 -18.68 7.76
N LEU A 188 -4.15 -18.56 6.44
CA LEU A 188 -3.13 -17.94 5.58
C LEU A 188 -3.73 -16.69 4.92
N TYR A 189 -3.51 -15.52 5.53
CA TYR A 189 -3.85 -14.23 4.92
C TYR A 189 -2.89 -13.98 3.75
N ARG A 190 -3.35 -14.26 2.53
CA ARG A 190 -2.63 -14.00 1.26
C ARG A 190 -3.02 -12.62 0.73
N LEU A 191 -2.07 -11.91 0.10
CA LEU A 191 -2.37 -10.66 -0.60
C LEU A 191 -2.84 -10.99 -2.03
N ASP A 192 -4.09 -10.66 -2.36
CA ASP A 192 -4.60 -10.77 -3.72
C ASP A 192 -4.19 -9.51 -4.51
N CYS A 193 -3.41 -9.71 -5.58
CA CYS A 193 -3.10 -8.67 -6.55
C CYS A 193 -3.97 -8.84 -7.80
N SER A 194 -4.71 -7.79 -8.15
CA SER A 194 -5.44 -7.71 -9.42
C SER A 194 -4.65 -6.87 -10.41
N PHE A 195 -4.40 -7.41 -11.60
CA PHE A 195 -3.78 -6.68 -12.72
C PHE A 195 -4.85 -6.25 -13.72
N LEU A 196 -4.94 -4.96 -13.97
CA LEU A 196 -5.84 -4.37 -14.96
C LEU A 196 -5.04 -3.91 -16.17
N VAL A 197 -5.08 -4.70 -17.26
CA VAL A 197 -4.33 -4.40 -18.48
C VAL A 197 -5.30 -4.29 -19.65
N ASN A 198 -5.45 -3.07 -20.16
CA ASN A 198 -6.18 -2.73 -21.38
C ASN A 198 -5.40 -1.71 -22.20
N THR A 199 -5.85 -1.47 -23.42
CA THR A 199 -5.35 -0.42 -24.33
C THR A 199 -5.56 0.99 -23.74
N SER A 200 -4.78 1.96 -24.23
CA SER A 200 -4.97 3.37 -23.85
C SER A 200 -6.36 3.85 -24.25
N GLY A 201 -6.95 4.77 -23.48
CA GLY A 201 -8.27 5.33 -23.77
C GLY A 201 -9.47 4.43 -23.41
N SER A 202 -9.26 3.18 -22.98
CA SER A 202 -10.36 2.25 -22.65
C SER A 202 -11.12 2.59 -21.35
N GLY A 203 -10.86 3.72 -20.70
CA GLY A 203 -11.47 4.09 -19.42
C GLY A 203 -10.93 3.37 -18.18
N LYS A 204 -9.72 2.79 -18.24
CA LYS A 204 -9.07 2.10 -17.09
C LYS A 204 -9.00 2.97 -15.84
N THR A 205 -8.37 4.14 -15.96
CA THR A 205 -8.22 5.08 -14.86
C THR A 205 -9.58 5.42 -14.29
N ARG A 206 -10.59 5.72 -15.14
CA ARG A 206 -11.96 5.99 -14.67
C ARG A 206 -12.52 4.84 -13.83
N LEU A 207 -12.37 3.58 -14.26
CA LEU A 207 -12.83 2.41 -13.48
C LEU A 207 -12.13 2.30 -12.12
N LEU A 208 -10.82 2.59 -12.06
CA LEU A 208 -10.09 2.57 -10.80
C LEU A 208 -10.59 3.66 -9.84
N LEU A 209 -10.81 4.87 -10.35
CA LEU A 209 -11.34 5.99 -9.57
C LEU A 209 -12.75 5.68 -9.07
N GLU A 210 -13.63 5.15 -9.93
CA GLU A 210 -14.99 4.72 -9.56
C GLU A 210 -14.98 3.63 -8.49
N GLY A 211 -14.05 2.68 -8.58
CA GLY A 211 -13.86 1.65 -7.56
C GLY A 211 -13.38 2.19 -6.22
N LEU A 212 -12.58 3.25 -6.21
CA LEU A 212 -12.16 3.96 -4.99
C LEU A 212 -13.24 4.94 -4.45
N CYS A 213 -14.20 5.37 -5.27
CA CYS A 213 -15.46 5.91 -4.75
C CYS A 213 -16.27 4.79 -4.07
N GLY A 214 -16.13 3.55 -4.55
CA GLY A 214 -16.60 2.26 -4.01
C GLY A 214 -16.15 1.96 -2.58
N HIS A 215 -14.84 2.00 -2.41
CA HIS A 215 -14.12 1.34 -1.33
C HIS A 215 -13.10 2.29 -0.69
N TRP A 216 -12.76 2.07 0.57
CA TRP A 216 -11.63 2.78 1.17
C TRP A 216 -10.33 2.28 0.55
N GLY A 217 -9.41 3.19 0.26
CA GLY A 217 -8.19 2.83 -0.42
C GLY A 217 -7.33 4.01 -0.82
N PHE A 218 -6.21 3.69 -1.43
CA PHE A 218 -5.17 4.61 -1.82
C PHE A 218 -5.01 4.59 -3.34
N TYR A 219 -4.99 5.76 -3.97
CA TYR A 219 -4.66 5.93 -5.38
C TYR A 219 -3.21 6.39 -5.51
N PHE A 220 -2.38 5.54 -6.10
CA PHE A 220 -1.03 5.84 -6.52
C PHE A 220 -0.98 5.84 -8.04
N THR A 221 -0.16 6.73 -8.61
CA THR A 221 0.22 6.67 -10.02
C THR A 221 1.73 6.63 -10.11
N SER A 222 2.28 5.77 -10.96
CA SER A 222 3.74 5.76 -11.15
C SER A 222 4.22 6.87 -12.08
N LEU A 223 3.31 7.49 -12.83
CA LEU A 223 3.57 8.61 -13.72
C LEU A 223 2.37 9.56 -13.72
N VAL A 224 2.58 10.80 -13.31
CA VAL A 224 1.60 11.88 -13.49
C VAL A 224 1.68 12.34 -14.93
N ASP A 225 0.61 12.12 -15.68
CA ASP A 225 0.51 12.45 -17.10
C ASP A 225 0.08 13.92 -17.31
N SER A 226 -0.26 14.28 -18.54
CA SER A 226 -0.73 15.62 -18.90
C SER A 226 -2.05 16.03 -18.22
N SER A 227 -2.79 15.11 -17.62
CA SER A 227 -4.00 15.44 -16.85
C SER A 227 -3.67 16.07 -15.50
N LEU A 228 -2.41 15.96 -15.05
CA LEU A 228 -1.92 16.45 -13.76
C LEU A 228 -2.72 15.89 -12.58
N LEU A 229 -3.24 14.67 -12.75
CA LEU A 229 -3.97 13.94 -11.72
C LEU A 229 -3.04 12.98 -10.97
N GLY A 230 -3.18 12.99 -9.65
CA GLY A 230 -2.40 12.16 -8.75
C GLY A 230 -1.23 12.92 -8.13
N SER A 231 -0.79 12.40 -7.00
CA SER A 231 0.47 12.80 -6.38
C SER A 231 1.66 12.31 -7.21
N THR A 232 2.73 13.07 -7.12
CA THR A 232 4.06 12.80 -7.65
C THR A 232 4.92 11.95 -6.72
N ASP A 233 4.45 11.58 -5.52
CA ASP A 233 5.23 10.86 -4.50
C ASP A 233 5.89 9.56 -5.03
N VAL A 234 5.15 8.70 -5.73
CA VAL A 234 5.69 7.47 -6.33
C VAL A 234 6.59 7.79 -7.53
N GLN A 235 6.21 8.75 -8.36
CA GLN A 235 7.02 9.17 -9.51
C GLN A 235 8.39 9.71 -9.07
N ASN A 236 8.42 10.61 -8.09
CA ASN A 236 9.63 11.19 -7.50
C ASN A 236 10.43 10.13 -6.75
N SER A 237 9.76 9.15 -6.12
CA SER A 237 10.43 7.98 -5.54
C SER A 237 11.18 7.16 -6.58
N ILE A 238 10.55 6.91 -7.73
CA ILE A 238 11.17 6.19 -8.84
C ILE A 238 12.31 7.03 -9.46
N ARG A 239 12.10 8.32 -9.71
CA ARG A 239 13.07 9.17 -10.43
C ARG A 239 14.25 9.62 -9.59
N SER A 240 14.01 9.90 -8.31
CA SER A 240 14.95 10.63 -7.45
C SER A 240 15.21 9.89 -6.14
N TYR A 241 14.22 9.66 -5.26
CA TYR A 241 14.53 9.20 -3.90
C TYR A 241 15.20 7.80 -3.83
N VAL A 242 14.83 6.87 -4.71
CA VAL A 242 15.51 5.56 -4.78
C VAL A 242 16.90 5.72 -5.42
N PRO A 243 17.05 6.34 -6.62
CA PRO A 243 18.36 6.57 -7.23
C PRO A 243 19.36 7.38 -6.39
N ASP A 244 18.88 8.38 -5.67
CA ASP A 244 19.68 9.29 -4.84
C ASP A 244 19.99 8.68 -3.47
N SER A 245 19.47 7.48 -3.17
CA SER A 245 19.80 6.79 -1.93
C SER A 245 21.29 6.43 -1.87
N PRO A 246 21.94 6.58 -0.70
CA PRO A 246 23.36 6.27 -0.57
C PRO A 246 23.68 4.85 -1.03
N ASN A 247 24.73 4.71 -1.84
CA ASN A 247 25.23 3.45 -2.39
C ASN A 247 24.30 2.75 -3.41
N PHE A 248 23.24 3.41 -3.87
CA PHE A 248 22.42 2.89 -4.96
C PHE A 248 23.25 2.74 -6.24
N ARG A 249 23.01 1.66 -7.01
CA ARG A 249 23.66 1.41 -8.30
C ARG A 249 22.62 1.27 -9.40
N HIS A 250 22.65 2.15 -10.39
CA HIS A 250 21.77 2.08 -11.58
C HIS A 250 21.97 0.79 -12.40
N ALA A 251 23.18 0.23 -12.39
CA ALA A 251 23.51 -1.03 -13.00
C ALA A 251 24.24 -1.93 -11.99
N LEU A 252 23.73 -3.14 -11.80
CA LEU A 252 24.38 -4.12 -10.95
C LEU A 252 25.70 -4.62 -11.57
N PRO A 253 26.72 -4.93 -10.75
CA PRO A 253 27.90 -5.66 -11.21
C PRO A 253 27.53 -7.00 -11.88
N PRO A 254 28.43 -7.59 -12.67
CA PRO A 254 28.31 -8.96 -13.16
C PRO A 254 27.95 -9.95 -12.04
N THR A 255 27.17 -10.98 -12.34
CA THR A 255 26.63 -11.92 -11.33
C THR A 255 27.69 -12.74 -10.59
N ASP A 256 28.84 -12.92 -11.21
CA ASP A 256 30.05 -13.55 -10.69
C ASP A 256 30.90 -12.63 -9.80
N SER A 257 30.62 -11.31 -9.81
CA SER A 257 31.34 -10.36 -8.97
C SER A 257 30.97 -10.51 -7.48
N PRO A 258 31.96 -10.47 -6.55
CA PRO A 258 31.68 -10.49 -5.11
C PRO A 258 30.86 -9.27 -4.64
N GLN A 259 30.81 -8.19 -5.44
CA GLN A 259 30.02 -7.00 -5.14
C GLN A 259 28.56 -7.11 -5.59
N HIS A 260 28.18 -8.14 -6.36
CA HIS A 260 26.84 -8.28 -6.92
C HIS A 260 25.77 -8.36 -5.84
N GLN A 261 25.89 -9.31 -4.91
CA GLN A 261 24.90 -9.53 -3.85
C GLN A 261 24.79 -8.34 -2.89
N PRO A 262 25.90 -7.73 -2.40
CA PRO A 262 25.83 -6.50 -1.61
C PRO A 262 25.16 -5.33 -2.34
N ALA A 263 25.45 -5.12 -3.63
CA ALA A 263 24.84 -4.07 -4.42
C ALA A 263 23.33 -4.32 -4.62
N LEU A 264 22.94 -5.55 -4.98
CA LEU A 264 21.54 -5.93 -5.15
C LEU A 264 20.76 -5.75 -3.85
N LYS A 265 21.33 -6.16 -2.71
CA LYS A 265 20.74 -5.97 -1.39
C LYS A 265 20.55 -4.47 -1.10
N THR A 266 21.59 -3.66 -1.30
CA THR A 266 21.56 -2.21 -1.05
C THR A 266 20.48 -1.51 -1.88
N ASN A 267 20.36 -1.86 -3.16
CA ASN A 267 19.33 -1.31 -4.04
C ASN A 267 17.92 -1.68 -3.55
N ARG A 268 17.70 -2.96 -3.18
CA ARG A 268 16.42 -3.44 -2.64
C ARG A 268 16.07 -2.76 -1.32
N ASP A 269 17.00 -2.70 -0.39
CA ASP A 269 16.82 -2.04 0.91
C ASP A 269 16.44 -0.55 0.70
N SER A 270 17.10 0.12 -0.25
CA SER A 270 16.77 1.51 -0.61
C SER A 270 15.36 1.65 -1.18
N ALA A 271 14.96 0.79 -2.12
CA ALA A 271 13.61 0.78 -2.67
C ALA A 271 12.56 0.47 -1.59
N THR A 272 12.77 -0.57 -0.78
CA THR A 272 11.88 -0.95 0.32
C THR A 272 11.69 0.19 1.31
N ARG A 273 12.76 0.86 1.72
CA ARG A 273 12.71 1.99 2.64
C ARG A 273 11.88 3.14 2.06
N VAL A 274 12.15 3.55 0.83
CA VAL A 274 11.45 4.67 0.18
C VAL A 274 9.97 4.35 0.01
N PHE A 275 9.63 3.21 -0.60
CA PHE A 275 8.22 2.88 -0.87
C PHE A 275 7.42 2.55 0.41
N SER A 276 8.06 2.07 1.48
CA SER A 276 7.40 1.95 2.78
C SER A 276 7.05 3.31 3.37
N ARG A 277 7.91 4.32 3.19
CA ARG A 277 7.64 5.70 3.63
C ARG A 277 6.54 6.37 2.80
N VAL A 278 6.49 6.11 1.49
CA VAL A 278 5.38 6.55 0.62
C VAL A 278 4.04 6.06 1.20
N PHE A 279 3.96 4.77 1.51
CA PHE A 279 2.75 4.19 2.07
C PHE A 279 2.40 4.78 3.44
N LEU A 280 3.39 4.98 4.31
CA LEU A 280 3.19 5.60 5.62
C LEU A 280 2.74 7.08 5.51
N ALA A 281 3.31 7.86 4.59
CA ALA A 281 2.90 9.25 4.36
C ALA A 281 1.41 9.33 4.02
N ARG A 282 0.94 8.46 3.11
CA ARG A 282 -0.49 8.35 2.78
C ARG A 282 -1.34 7.96 3.97
N LEU A 283 -0.87 7.04 4.81
CA LEU A 283 -1.58 6.61 6.01
C LEU A 283 -1.73 7.72 7.04
N PHE A 284 -0.71 8.55 7.25
CA PHE A 284 -0.81 9.70 8.16
C PHE A 284 -1.86 10.70 7.71
N VAL A 285 -1.84 11.08 6.43
CA VAL A 285 -2.83 12.02 5.88
C VAL A 285 -4.23 11.40 5.89
N PHE A 286 -4.34 10.09 5.64
CA PHE A 286 -5.61 9.39 5.71
C PHE A 286 -6.15 9.28 7.14
N ASP A 287 -5.32 8.99 8.13
CA ASP A 287 -5.72 9.01 9.53
C ASP A 287 -6.22 10.39 9.95
N LEU A 288 -5.53 11.47 9.55
CA LEU A 288 -6.01 12.84 9.77
C LEU A 288 -7.37 13.07 9.09
N PHE A 289 -7.55 12.66 7.83
CA PHE A 289 -8.82 12.75 7.11
C PHE A 289 -9.95 12.04 7.86
N ILE A 290 -9.70 10.80 8.33
CA ILE A 290 -10.69 9.99 9.06
C ILE A 290 -11.01 10.58 10.43
N GLN A 291 -10.03 11.15 11.13
CA GLN A 291 -10.28 11.89 12.38
C GLN A 291 -11.22 13.08 12.15
N MET A 292 -10.95 13.91 11.13
CA MET A 292 -11.81 15.05 10.79
C MET A 292 -13.19 14.59 10.35
N MET A 293 -13.27 13.49 9.59
CA MET A 293 -14.53 12.88 9.18
C MET A 293 -15.36 12.43 10.38
N ARG A 294 -14.73 11.78 11.37
CA ARG A 294 -15.40 11.38 12.61
C ARG A 294 -16.01 12.59 13.33
N ASP A 295 -15.26 13.67 13.42
CA ASP A 295 -15.70 14.88 14.12
C ASP A 295 -16.92 15.51 13.43
N VAL A 296 -16.92 15.60 12.08
CA VAL A 296 -18.09 16.09 11.31
C VAL A 296 -19.27 15.11 11.41
N TRP A 297 -19.01 13.81 11.30
CA TRP A 297 -20.03 12.76 11.38
C TRP A 297 -20.79 12.80 12.70
N SER A 298 -20.07 12.99 13.81
CA SER A 298 -20.65 13.04 15.16
C SER A 298 -21.71 14.13 15.33
N ARG A 299 -21.64 15.20 14.53
CA ARG A 299 -22.55 16.35 14.57
C ARG A 299 -23.78 16.18 13.67
N GLU A 300 -23.62 15.51 12.53
CA GLU A 300 -24.63 15.53 11.45
C GLU A 300 -25.39 14.20 11.27
N ARG A 301 -24.95 13.07 11.87
CA ARG A 301 -25.61 11.74 11.91
C ARG A 301 -26.27 11.22 10.61
N ASP A 302 -25.83 11.67 9.44
CA ASP A 302 -26.36 11.19 8.15
C ASP A 302 -25.49 10.05 7.58
N LYS A 303 -26.05 8.83 7.61
CA LYS A 303 -25.43 7.62 7.06
C LYS A 303 -25.18 7.69 5.55
N PHE A 304 -25.89 8.53 4.82
CA PHE A 304 -25.83 8.58 3.35
C PHE A 304 -24.51 9.19 2.81
N ARG A 305 -23.64 9.70 3.68
CA ARG A 305 -22.44 10.47 3.29
C ARG A 305 -21.16 9.65 3.16
N GLU A 306 -21.12 8.35 3.46
CA GLU A 306 -19.86 7.57 3.35
C GLU A 306 -19.28 7.63 1.93
N ALA A 307 -20.12 7.49 0.90
CA ALA A 307 -19.69 7.58 -0.50
C ALA A 307 -19.08 8.97 -0.82
N LEU A 308 -19.65 10.04 -0.24
CA LEU A 308 -19.15 11.39 -0.38
C LEU A 308 -17.77 11.56 0.28
N TYR A 309 -17.54 10.98 1.45
CA TYR A 309 -16.23 11.02 2.09
C TYR A 309 -15.18 10.21 1.31
N LYS A 310 -15.54 9.05 0.77
CA LYS A 310 -14.65 8.29 -0.14
C LYS A 310 -14.29 9.12 -1.37
N GLN A 311 -15.26 9.80 -1.97
CA GLN A 311 -15.03 10.70 -3.11
C GLN A 311 -14.11 11.88 -2.74
N ARG A 312 -14.30 12.50 -1.57
CA ARG A 312 -13.42 13.59 -1.07
C ARG A 312 -12.01 13.12 -0.79
N TRP A 313 -11.87 11.92 -0.20
CA TRP A 313 -10.57 11.29 0.02
C TRP A 313 -9.87 10.99 -1.30
N LEU A 314 -10.58 10.44 -2.28
CA LEU A 314 -10.05 10.21 -3.62
C LEU A 314 -9.64 11.52 -4.30
N LEU A 315 -10.48 12.57 -4.20
CA LEU A 315 -10.18 13.88 -4.74
C LEU A 315 -8.87 14.45 -4.19
N LEU A 316 -8.64 14.33 -2.88
CA LEU A 316 -7.39 14.76 -2.26
C LEU A 316 -6.17 14.03 -2.86
N GLN A 317 -6.29 12.73 -3.13
CA GLN A 317 -5.20 11.95 -3.73
C GLN A 317 -4.94 12.31 -5.19
N LEU A 318 -5.97 12.77 -5.90
CA LEU A 318 -5.90 13.21 -7.29
C LEU A 318 -5.43 14.65 -7.43
N GLN A 319 -5.72 15.52 -6.46
CA GLN A 319 -5.30 16.91 -6.41
C GLN A 319 -4.74 17.24 -5.02
N PRO A 320 -3.51 16.80 -4.70
CA PRO A 320 -2.91 17.04 -3.39
C PRO A 320 -2.84 18.52 -2.98
N SER A 321 -2.66 19.41 -3.95
CA SER A 321 -2.63 20.87 -3.77
C SER A 321 -3.97 21.49 -3.37
N ILE A 322 -5.07 20.72 -3.38
CA ILE A 322 -6.40 21.25 -3.04
C ILE A 322 -6.49 21.75 -1.58
N LEU A 323 -5.62 21.28 -0.69
CA LEU A 323 -5.57 21.73 0.71
C LEU A 323 -4.66 22.94 0.94
N CYS A 324 -3.65 23.13 0.07
CA CYS A 324 -2.65 24.17 0.24
C CYS A 324 -2.16 24.63 -1.14
N VAL A 325 -2.46 25.89 -1.50
CA VAL A 325 -2.03 26.46 -2.78
C VAL A 325 -0.50 26.60 -2.86
N GLN A 326 0.18 26.68 -1.70
CA GLN A 326 1.63 26.84 -1.61
C GLN A 326 2.38 25.51 -1.79
N ASP A 327 1.77 24.39 -1.38
CA ASP A 327 2.37 23.07 -1.48
C ASP A 327 1.75 22.30 -2.65
N TRP A 328 2.56 22.02 -3.67
CA TRP A 328 2.10 21.27 -4.84
C TRP A 328 1.62 19.86 -4.48
N ASP A 329 2.28 19.24 -3.51
CA ASP A 329 2.04 17.84 -3.16
C ASP A 329 2.31 17.52 -1.69
N ILE A 330 1.24 17.50 -0.88
CA ILE A 330 1.32 17.22 0.56
C ILE A 330 1.85 15.82 0.88
N PHE A 331 1.70 14.85 -0.04
CA PHE A 331 2.14 13.47 0.20
C PHE A 331 3.64 13.34 -0.05
N ASP A 332 4.14 13.97 -1.12
CA ASP A 332 5.56 14.03 -1.43
C ASP A 332 6.34 14.86 -0.39
N ASP A 333 5.78 15.98 0.08
CA ASP A 333 6.41 16.78 1.15
C ASP A 333 6.50 15.98 2.47
N LEU A 334 5.43 15.26 2.83
CA LEU A 334 5.45 14.41 4.01
C LEU A 334 6.44 13.24 3.87
N LEU A 335 6.55 12.66 2.68
CA LEU A 335 7.57 11.65 2.38
C LEU A 335 8.99 12.20 2.61
N GLY A 336 9.28 13.42 2.13
CA GLY A 336 10.55 14.11 2.39
C GLY A 336 10.84 14.28 3.88
N LYS A 337 9.82 14.67 4.66
CA LYS A 337 9.90 14.81 6.13
C LYS A 337 10.13 13.47 6.86
N LEU A 338 9.71 12.35 6.27
CA LEU A 338 10.00 11.01 6.76
C LEU A 338 11.41 10.51 6.37
N GLY A 339 12.22 11.32 5.68
CA GLY A 339 13.55 10.96 5.18
C GLY A 339 14.52 10.44 6.25
N SER A 340 14.43 10.97 7.48
CA SER A 340 15.27 10.57 8.62
C SER A 340 14.68 9.46 9.50
N ALA A 341 13.45 9.03 9.24
CA ALA A 341 12.78 8.03 10.07
C ALA A 341 13.41 6.64 9.91
N SER A 342 13.62 5.92 11.01
CA SER A 342 14.12 4.55 10.98
C SER A 342 13.11 3.58 10.34
N GLU A 343 13.59 2.47 9.78
CA GLU A 343 12.72 1.43 9.23
C GLU A 343 11.80 0.82 10.31
N ILE A 344 12.31 0.70 11.54
CA ILE A 344 11.53 0.21 12.69
C ILE A 344 10.37 1.16 12.97
N TYR A 345 10.62 2.47 12.99
CA TYR A 345 9.56 3.46 13.16
C TYR A 345 8.53 3.36 12.04
N VAL A 346 8.98 3.29 10.78
CA VAL A 346 8.08 3.20 9.63
C VAL A 346 7.17 1.97 9.75
N ASN A 347 7.75 0.78 9.94
CA ASN A 347 7.01 -0.48 10.03
C ASN A 347 6.02 -0.49 11.21
N ARG A 348 6.49 -0.11 12.40
CA ARG A 348 5.66 -0.09 13.61
C ARG A 348 4.49 0.90 13.46
N THR A 349 4.77 2.08 12.92
CA THR A 349 3.76 3.15 12.81
C THR A 349 2.74 2.83 11.72
N THR A 350 3.16 2.27 10.58
CA THR A 350 2.26 1.76 9.54
C THR A 350 1.25 0.76 10.10
N LYS A 351 1.73 -0.26 10.83
CA LYS A 351 0.87 -1.27 11.46
C LYS A 351 -0.11 -0.63 12.46
N ALA A 352 0.40 0.25 13.33
CA ALA A 352 -0.42 0.94 14.33
C ALA A 352 -1.52 1.81 13.70
N LEU A 353 -1.19 2.58 12.66
CA LEU A 353 -2.14 3.41 11.93
C LEU A 353 -3.19 2.57 11.22
N LEU A 354 -2.82 1.48 10.53
CA LEU A 354 -3.80 0.60 9.90
C LEU A 354 -4.81 0.06 10.92
N ILE A 355 -4.36 -0.35 12.11
CA ILE A 355 -5.25 -0.80 13.19
C ILE A 355 -6.15 0.34 13.68
N GLN A 356 -5.58 1.52 13.93
CA GLN A 356 -6.31 2.69 14.42
C GLN A 356 -7.38 3.17 13.43
N ILE A 357 -7.03 3.29 12.15
CA ILE A 357 -7.93 3.74 11.09
C ILE A 357 -9.10 2.76 10.96
N ARG A 358 -8.83 1.44 10.98
CA ARG A 358 -9.87 0.40 10.94
C ARG A 358 -10.82 0.51 12.13
N LYS A 359 -10.28 0.67 13.33
CA LYS A 359 -11.07 0.87 14.54
C LYS A 359 -11.98 2.11 14.40
N THR A 360 -11.41 3.23 13.94
CA THR A 360 -12.14 4.48 13.76
C THR A 360 -13.23 4.36 12.70
N LEU A 361 -12.95 3.71 11.58
CA LEU A 361 -13.95 3.44 10.54
C LEU A 361 -15.07 2.51 11.04
N ALA A 362 -14.75 1.47 11.81
CA ALA A 362 -15.74 0.58 12.38
C ALA A 362 -16.68 1.31 13.37
N GLU A 363 -16.14 2.24 14.15
CA GLU A 363 -16.93 3.13 15.02
C GLU A 363 -17.88 4.04 14.22
N ILE A 364 -17.45 4.54 13.06
CA ILE A 364 -18.26 5.43 12.20
C ILE A 364 -19.33 4.66 11.43
N SER A 365 -18.99 3.51 10.84
CA SER A 365 -19.87 2.78 9.92
C SER A 365 -21.06 2.09 10.61
N LEU A 366 -21.13 2.05 11.95
CA LEU A 366 -22.23 1.43 12.72
C LEU A 366 -22.58 -0.01 12.25
N VAL A 367 -21.61 -0.75 11.70
CA VAL A 367 -21.82 -2.14 11.27
C VAL A 367 -21.88 -3.00 12.54
N GLN A 368 -23.08 -3.14 13.09
CA GLN A 368 -23.42 -3.98 14.23
C GLN A 368 -23.72 -5.44 13.84
N ASP A 369 -23.27 -5.92 12.68
CA ASP A 369 -23.41 -7.34 12.33
C ASP A 369 -22.37 -8.17 13.09
N ALA A 370 -22.75 -8.51 14.32
CA ALA A 370 -21.99 -9.13 15.40
C ALA A 370 -21.55 -10.60 15.16
N GLY A 371 -21.38 -11.04 13.91
CA GLY A 371 -21.11 -12.45 13.61
C GLY A 371 -19.74 -12.74 12.98
N ASN A 372 -19.24 -11.84 12.14
CA ASN A 372 -17.98 -12.01 11.43
C ASN A 372 -17.37 -10.63 11.21
N ALA A 373 -16.49 -10.21 12.12
CA ALA A 373 -15.71 -8.98 11.97
C ALA A 373 -14.66 -9.13 10.84
N ALA A 374 -15.14 -9.30 9.61
CA ALA A 374 -14.31 -9.22 8.42
C ALA A 374 -13.72 -7.81 8.38
N GLN A 375 -12.41 -7.74 8.50
CA GLN A 375 -11.63 -6.52 8.43
C GLN A 375 -12.06 -5.66 7.22
N ILE A 376 -12.44 -4.38 7.45
CA ILE A 376 -12.79 -3.41 6.38
C ILE A 376 -11.70 -3.41 5.29
N PRO A 377 -11.96 -3.83 4.05
CA PRO A 377 -10.89 -3.94 3.06
C PRO A 377 -10.36 -2.56 2.66
N PHE A 378 -9.03 -2.45 2.54
CA PHE A 378 -8.39 -1.29 1.91
C PHE A 378 -7.82 -1.70 0.56
N PHE A 379 -7.97 -0.86 -0.46
CA PHE A 379 -7.41 -1.13 -1.79
C PHE A 379 -6.28 -0.15 -2.10
N CYS A 380 -5.09 -0.63 -2.42
CA CYS A 380 -3.99 0.18 -2.96
C CYS A 380 -3.95 0.03 -4.47
N VAL A 381 -4.38 1.06 -5.18
CA VAL A 381 -4.34 1.13 -6.64
C VAL A 381 -3.00 1.72 -7.06
N LEU A 382 -2.27 1.05 -7.95
CA LEU A 382 -1.11 1.59 -8.65
C LEU A 382 -1.43 1.72 -10.13
N ASP A 383 -1.72 2.93 -10.58
CA ASP A 383 -1.99 3.26 -11.97
C ASP A 383 -0.70 3.57 -12.76
N GLU A 384 -0.82 3.59 -14.09
CA GLU A 384 0.26 3.85 -15.03
C GLU A 384 1.49 2.94 -14.82
N ALA A 385 1.29 1.72 -14.31
CA ALA A 385 2.36 0.82 -13.85
C ALA A 385 3.37 0.43 -14.94
N GLN A 386 3.06 0.65 -16.23
CA GLN A 386 4.00 0.43 -17.34
C GLN A 386 5.22 1.35 -17.23
N TYR A 387 5.06 2.53 -16.63
CA TYR A 387 6.21 3.39 -16.36
C TYR A 387 7.14 2.71 -15.34
N ALA A 388 6.64 2.35 -14.15
CA ALA A 388 7.42 1.59 -13.17
C ALA A 388 7.97 0.25 -13.71
N ALA A 389 7.27 -0.41 -14.64
CA ALA A 389 7.69 -1.66 -15.26
C ALA A 389 8.89 -1.53 -16.23
N THR A 390 9.24 -0.30 -16.62
CA THR A 390 10.37 -0.01 -17.53
C THR A 390 11.52 0.73 -16.84
N GLN A 391 11.33 1.21 -15.61
CA GLN A 391 12.37 1.92 -14.87
C GLN A 391 13.32 0.96 -14.12
N HIS A 392 14.59 1.34 -14.09
CA HIS A 392 15.66 0.71 -13.30
C HIS A 392 15.88 -0.79 -13.53
N CYS A 393 15.61 -1.31 -14.73
CA CYS A 393 15.78 -2.73 -15.07
C CYS A 393 17.20 -3.27 -14.85
N GLY A 394 18.23 -2.40 -14.89
CA GLY A 394 19.62 -2.76 -14.61
C GLY A 394 19.97 -2.82 -13.13
N ALA A 395 19.15 -2.21 -12.26
CA ALA A 395 19.43 -2.05 -10.83
C ALA A 395 18.90 -3.21 -9.98
N PHE A 396 17.99 -4.04 -10.51
CA PHE A 396 17.40 -5.15 -9.77
C PHE A 396 17.42 -6.44 -10.59
N ARG A 397 17.53 -7.57 -9.88
CA ARG A 397 17.52 -8.93 -10.46
C ARG A 397 16.73 -9.89 -9.59
N SER A 398 16.41 -11.05 -10.14
CA SER A 398 15.87 -12.20 -9.41
C SER A 398 16.88 -12.74 -8.38
N ASN A 399 16.41 -13.52 -7.40
CA ASN A 399 17.28 -14.07 -6.35
C ASN A 399 18.35 -15.04 -6.90
N ASN A 400 18.05 -15.72 -8.01
CA ASN A 400 19.02 -16.55 -8.73
C ASN A 400 19.91 -15.73 -9.69
N GLY A 401 19.81 -14.41 -9.70
CA GLY A 401 20.63 -13.51 -10.52
C GLY A 401 20.33 -13.53 -12.01
N HIS A 402 19.53 -14.47 -12.54
CA HIS A 402 19.42 -14.67 -13.99
C HIS A 402 18.57 -13.62 -14.72
N ALA A 403 17.53 -13.09 -14.09
CA ALA A 403 16.56 -12.26 -14.79
C ALA A 403 16.52 -10.85 -14.19
N GLN A 404 16.61 -9.85 -15.06
CA GLN A 404 16.42 -8.44 -14.71
C GLN A 404 15.02 -8.20 -14.17
N ARG A 405 14.88 -7.22 -13.29
CA ARG A 405 13.61 -6.89 -12.65
C ARG A 405 13.42 -5.38 -12.65
N PRO A 406 12.23 -4.89 -13.01
CA PRO A 406 11.95 -3.47 -12.93
C PRO A 406 11.66 -3.05 -11.50
N ILE A 407 11.71 -1.74 -11.24
CA ILE A 407 11.40 -1.17 -9.91
C ILE A 407 9.96 -1.47 -9.47
N LEU A 408 9.03 -1.69 -10.42
CA LEU A 408 7.65 -2.11 -10.12
C LEU A 408 7.59 -3.29 -9.12
N ARG A 409 8.50 -4.26 -9.26
CA ARG A 409 8.58 -5.40 -8.34
C ARG A 409 8.85 -4.96 -6.90
N GLU A 410 9.78 -4.03 -6.72
CA GLU A 410 10.19 -3.59 -5.39
C GLU A 410 9.12 -2.69 -4.75
N ILE A 411 8.34 -1.94 -5.56
CA ILE A 411 7.13 -1.24 -5.09
C ILE A 411 6.13 -2.23 -4.49
N VAL A 412 5.76 -3.26 -5.27
CA VAL A 412 4.77 -4.26 -4.83
C VAL A 412 5.26 -4.99 -3.58
N ARG A 413 6.53 -5.40 -3.55
CA ARG A 413 7.13 -6.05 -2.38
C ARG A 413 7.14 -5.19 -1.14
N ALA A 414 7.50 -3.91 -1.27
CA ALA A 414 7.54 -3.00 -0.14
C ALA A 414 6.15 -2.84 0.46
N TRP A 415 5.14 -2.58 -0.38
CA TRP A 415 3.77 -2.40 0.09
C TRP A 415 3.16 -3.69 0.61
N GLU A 416 3.39 -4.83 -0.02
CA GLU A 416 2.99 -6.15 0.49
C GLU A 416 3.59 -6.40 1.88
N GLY A 417 4.88 -6.11 2.08
CA GLY A 417 5.54 -6.23 3.37
C GLY A 417 4.92 -5.35 4.46
N GLN A 418 4.45 -4.14 4.11
CA GLN A 418 3.74 -3.24 5.02
C GLN A 418 2.28 -3.66 5.28
N ALA A 419 1.64 -4.27 4.28
CA ALA A 419 0.21 -4.57 4.22
C ALA A 419 -0.16 -5.98 4.72
N SER A 420 0.81 -6.90 4.78
CA SER A 420 0.57 -8.32 5.03
C SER A 420 -0.21 -8.55 6.34
N GLY A 421 -1.31 -9.31 6.24
CA GLY A 421 -2.19 -9.61 7.38
C GLY A 421 -3.07 -8.45 7.85
N HIS A 422 -3.04 -7.31 7.16
CA HIS A 422 -3.81 -6.11 7.53
C HIS A 422 -4.94 -5.77 6.56
N GLY A 423 -5.41 -6.74 5.77
CA GLY A 423 -6.60 -6.61 4.90
C GLY A 423 -6.48 -5.50 3.85
N VAL A 424 -5.27 -5.30 3.33
CA VAL A 424 -4.96 -4.36 2.24
C VAL A 424 -4.76 -5.18 0.96
N PHE A 425 -5.40 -4.78 -0.13
CA PHE A 425 -5.42 -5.47 -1.41
C PHE A 425 -4.82 -4.57 -2.48
N MET A 426 -4.01 -5.10 -3.39
CA MET A 426 -3.37 -4.30 -4.42
C MET A 426 -4.05 -4.46 -5.78
N VAL A 427 -4.24 -3.35 -6.47
CA VAL A 427 -4.74 -3.30 -7.85
C VAL A 427 -3.69 -2.59 -8.70
N VAL A 428 -2.98 -3.30 -9.55
CA VAL A 428 -1.94 -2.74 -10.41
C VAL A 428 -2.51 -2.59 -11.82
N ALA A 429 -2.52 -1.37 -12.34
CA ALA A 429 -3.09 -1.05 -13.64
C ALA A 429 -2.04 -0.41 -14.54
N GLY A 430 -2.09 -0.74 -15.83
CA GLY A 430 -1.23 -0.11 -16.81
C GLY A 430 -1.60 -0.42 -18.25
N THR A 431 -0.96 0.28 -19.16
CA THR A 431 -1.18 0.17 -20.61
C THR A 431 -0.03 -0.59 -21.26
N GLY A 432 -0.36 -1.61 -22.06
CA GLY A 432 0.64 -2.33 -22.88
C GLY A 432 1.66 -3.14 -22.08
N ILE A 433 1.41 -3.40 -20.79
CA ILE A 433 2.27 -4.29 -20.00
C ILE A 433 2.01 -5.72 -20.47
N SER A 434 3.01 -6.37 -21.04
CA SER A 434 2.87 -7.79 -21.39
C SER A 434 2.69 -8.62 -20.13
N LYS A 435 1.93 -9.71 -20.25
CA LYS A 435 1.79 -10.68 -19.16
C LYS A 435 3.15 -11.18 -18.67
N ASP A 436 4.11 -11.36 -19.57
CA ASP A 436 5.47 -11.78 -19.23
C ASP A 436 6.20 -10.76 -18.34
N VAL A 437 6.01 -9.45 -18.57
CA VAL A 437 6.61 -8.40 -17.74
C VAL A 437 6.00 -8.41 -16.34
N VAL A 438 4.68 -8.61 -16.25
CA VAL A 438 3.98 -8.80 -14.97
C VAL A 438 4.48 -10.07 -14.29
N ASP A 439 4.49 -11.21 -14.98
CA ASP A 439 5.01 -12.48 -14.47
C ASP A 439 6.44 -12.34 -13.97
N GLN A 440 7.30 -11.62 -14.70
CA GLN A 440 8.67 -11.35 -14.26
C GLN A 440 8.71 -10.48 -12.99
N ALA A 441 7.90 -9.42 -12.92
CA ALA A 441 7.79 -8.59 -11.72
C ALA A 441 7.28 -9.41 -10.52
N MET A 442 6.37 -10.36 -10.77
CA MET A 442 5.59 -11.04 -9.74
C MET A 442 6.11 -12.42 -9.31
N ALA A 443 6.84 -13.15 -10.16
CA ALA A 443 7.28 -14.56 -9.97
C ALA A 443 8.12 -14.85 -8.71
N SER A 444 8.39 -13.83 -7.90
CA SER A 444 9.01 -13.94 -6.58
C SER A 444 8.71 -12.75 -5.65
N ALA A 445 7.80 -11.85 -6.04
CA ALA A 445 7.24 -10.85 -5.12
C ALA A 445 6.17 -11.52 -4.27
N ILE A 446 5.22 -12.15 -4.96
CA ILE A 446 4.13 -12.92 -4.38
C ILE A 446 4.52 -14.40 -4.43
N MET A 447 4.32 -15.14 -3.34
CA MET A 447 4.73 -16.56 -3.25
C MET A 447 4.25 -17.36 -4.48
N LYS A 448 5.10 -18.30 -4.95
CA LYS A 448 4.99 -19.06 -6.22
C LYS A 448 3.65 -19.77 -6.51
N GLU A 449 2.73 -19.79 -5.55
CA GLU A 449 1.40 -20.42 -5.67
C GLU A 449 0.23 -19.42 -5.71
N SER A 450 0.48 -18.13 -5.49
CA SER A 450 -0.57 -17.11 -5.50
C SER A 450 -0.77 -16.64 -6.94
N LYS A 451 -1.83 -17.12 -7.57
CA LYS A 451 -2.30 -16.63 -8.87
C LYS A 451 -2.82 -15.22 -8.66
N TYR A 452 -2.05 -14.20 -9.07
CA TYR A 452 -2.60 -12.86 -9.24
C TYR A 452 -3.75 -12.94 -10.25
N ARG A 453 -4.79 -12.10 -10.08
CA ARG A 453 -5.90 -12.08 -11.02
C ARG A 453 -5.56 -11.19 -12.19
N TRP A 454 -5.68 -11.72 -13.41
CA TRP A 454 -5.55 -10.92 -14.62
C TRP A 454 -6.94 -10.49 -15.10
N CYS A 455 -7.15 -9.18 -15.18
CA CYS A 455 -8.36 -8.55 -15.69
C CYS A 455 -8.02 -7.79 -16.97
N SER A 456 -8.52 -8.28 -18.10
CA SER A 456 -8.42 -7.63 -19.42
C SER A 456 -9.79 -7.56 -20.08
N GLY A 457 -9.97 -6.68 -21.07
CA GLY A 457 -11.25 -6.49 -21.75
C GLY A 457 -12.30 -5.81 -20.85
N THR A 458 -11.85 -5.00 -19.91
CA THR A 458 -12.72 -4.26 -18.99
C THR A 458 -12.94 -2.82 -19.48
N GLY A 459 -13.00 -2.58 -20.79
CA GLY A 459 -13.22 -1.24 -21.33
C GLY A 459 -14.49 -0.61 -20.77
N ALA A 460 -14.44 0.64 -20.30
CA ALA A 460 -15.63 1.35 -19.81
C ALA A 460 -16.55 1.81 -20.95
N PHE A 461 -16.08 1.72 -22.20
CA PHE A 461 -16.74 2.24 -23.40
C PHE A 461 -17.16 1.13 -24.39
N ASP A 462 -17.16 -0.13 -23.93
CA ASP A 462 -17.64 -1.29 -24.70
C ASP A 462 -19.14 -1.48 -24.58
#